data_AF-A0A1Q7HD85-F1
#
_entry.id   AF-A0A1Q7HD85-F1
#
_cell.length_a   1.000
_cell.length_b   1.000
_cell.length_c   1.000
_cell.angle_alpha   90.00
_cell.angle_beta   90.00
_cell.angle_gamma   90.00
#
_symmetry.space_group_name_H-M   'P 1'
#
loop_
_entity.id
_entity.type
_entity.pdbx_description
1 polymer ?
#
loop_
_entity_poly.entity_id
_entity_poly.type
_entity_poly.pdbx_seq_one_letter_code
_entity_poly.pdbx_strand_id
1 'polypeptide(L)'
;MVHLLAVIAVLSSAMATDQAIAVQRPMVEWLIPALPTNRPQTPEEAEEGRKSGRKLPPPEVLQPTLDPALPPYAPRQQKLAGTFKGGASDVLAVLVQKWFEKFRAYHPEVDLSVSPPYAGSLGATELVNEHLDFVFVSRELRPDDVRDFKAKFGYDPLSVPVCGGSYRHFGALDAVAFFVNKDNPIEKLTFEQIDAIYSTTRHRGAKAIRNWGDLGLGREWADKPIHVYGIKPWNGFEEFVRERVLSKEGKRGEWRDDIVFEKVVFPMAKHVADDKYGIGYSGIAYLDQGVRVLPLVANPGEAPQAPTYENVALATYPLSRLIYFNVNKAPGKPLPFALDELLRFILSREGQQVVLDQASYVPLRATQAQSSSAQF
;
A
#
# COMPACT_ATOMS: atom_id res chain seq x y z
N MET A 1 13.89 72.69 43.47
CA MET A 1 14.70 71.45 43.49
C MET A 1 14.42 70.72 42.18
N VAL A 2 15.32 70.79 41.18
CA VAL A 2 16.41 69.80 40.91
C VAL A 2 15.76 68.49 40.38
N HIS A 3 15.99 67.92 39.18
CA HIS A 3 17.07 67.95 38.19
C HIS A 3 16.56 67.44 36.82
N LEU A 4 17.29 67.81 35.76
CA LEU A 4 17.38 67.19 34.43
C LEU A 4 18.03 65.79 34.53
N LEU A 5 17.59 64.75 33.81
CA LEU A 5 18.47 63.68 33.27
C LEU A 5 17.74 62.61 32.40
N ALA A 6 18.34 62.40 31.22
CA ALA A 6 18.53 61.16 30.45
C ALA A 6 17.37 60.19 30.17
N VAL A 7 17.01 60.10 28.89
CA VAL A 7 16.33 58.94 28.30
C VAL A 7 17.39 57.92 27.88
N ILE A 8 17.42 56.77 28.57
CA ILE A 8 18.18 55.57 28.16
C ILE A 8 17.17 54.49 27.80
N ALA A 9 17.33 53.97 26.59
CA ALA A 9 16.56 52.85 26.05
C ALA A 9 16.85 51.55 26.82
N VAL A 10 15.80 50.83 27.19
CA VAL A 10 15.89 49.43 27.60
C VAL A 10 15.15 48.59 26.56
N LEU A 11 15.93 47.89 25.76
CA LEU A 11 15.49 46.75 24.95
C LEU A 11 15.09 45.62 25.91
N SER A 12 13.82 45.27 25.97
CA SER A 12 13.36 44.00 26.54
C SER A 12 12.89 43.09 25.40
N SER A 13 13.62 42.00 25.23
CA SER A 13 13.34 40.89 24.32
C SER A 13 12.08 40.15 24.78
N ALA A 14 10.96 40.34 24.10
CA ALA A 14 9.82 39.44 24.21
C ALA A 14 10.12 38.17 23.40
N MET A 15 10.49 37.10 24.08
CA MET A 15 10.48 35.76 23.50
C MET A 15 9.03 35.39 23.20
N ALA A 16 8.67 35.44 21.92
CA ALA A 16 7.44 34.85 21.43
C ALA A 16 7.58 33.33 21.53
N THR A 17 6.96 32.74 22.55
CA THR A 17 6.74 31.30 22.61
C THR A 17 5.77 30.93 21.49
N ASP A 18 6.31 30.35 20.43
CA ASP A 18 5.56 29.76 19.33
C ASP A 18 4.92 28.45 19.82
N GLN A 19 3.78 28.57 20.52
CA GLN A 19 2.91 27.43 20.77
C GLN A 19 2.17 27.13 19.48
N ALA A 20 2.74 26.22 18.70
CA ALA A 20 2.03 25.56 17.61
C ALA A 20 0.76 24.94 18.17
N ILE A 21 -0.39 25.57 17.88
CA ILE A 21 -1.71 25.02 18.15
C ILE A 21 -1.84 23.80 17.26
N ALA A 22 -1.62 22.62 17.83
CA ALA A 22 -1.99 21.38 17.20
C ALA A 22 -3.49 21.45 16.91
N VAL A 23 -3.86 21.63 15.64
CA VAL A 23 -5.25 21.57 15.20
C VAL A 23 -5.71 20.14 15.45
N GLN A 24 -6.33 19.93 16.62
CA GLN A 24 -7.06 18.73 16.96
C GLN A 24 -8.25 18.70 16.02
N ARG A 25 -8.08 18.11 14.83
CA ARG A 25 -9.20 17.82 13.95
C ARG A 25 -10.11 16.90 14.75
N PRO A 26 -11.35 17.31 15.10
CA PRO A 26 -12.25 16.41 15.78
C PRO A 26 -12.36 15.15 14.92
N MET A 27 -12.02 14.01 15.51
CA MET A 27 -12.15 12.72 14.86
C MET A 27 -13.64 12.50 14.69
N VAL A 28 -14.18 12.95 13.55
CA VAL A 28 -15.49 12.51 13.07
C VAL A 28 -15.46 10.99 13.14
N GLU A 29 -16.46 10.40 13.79
CA GLU A 29 -16.58 8.95 13.84
C GLU A 29 -16.81 8.45 12.41
N TRP A 30 -15.75 7.99 11.76
CA TRP A 30 -15.78 7.55 10.37
C TRP A 30 -16.32 6.12 10.33
N LEU A 31 -17.64 6.01 10.34
CA LEU A 31 -18.33 4.82 9.89
C LEU A 31 -18.32 4.85 8.36
N ILE A 32 -17.44 4.04 7.75
CA ILE A 32 -17.58 3.75 6.32
C ILE A 32 -18.90 2.98 6.18
N PRO A 33 -19.88 3.47 5.40
CA PRO A 33 -21.10 2.70 5.18
C PRO A 33 -20.72 1.32 4.64
N ALA A 34 -21.40 0.29 5.11
CA ALA A 34 -21.22 -1.07 4.61
C ALA A 34 -21.29 -1.07 3.07
N LEU A 35 -20.24 -1.61 2.44
CA LEU A 35 -20.22 -1.77 0.99
C LEU A 35 -21.13 -2.92 0.57
N PRO A 36 -21.54 -2.99 -0.71
CA PRO A 36 -22.23 -4.16 -1.23
C PRO A 36 -21.40 -5.43 -0.99
N THR A 37 -22.07 -6.51 -0.53
CA THR A 37 -21.43 -7.80 -0.32
C THR A 37 -20.86 -8.34 -1.64
N ASN A 38 -19.54 -8.49 -1.68
CA ASN A 38 -18.85 -9.11 -2.78
C ASN A 38 -18.79 -10.64 -2.60
N ARG A 39 -18.60 -11.37 -3.71
CA ARG A 39 -18.47 -12.84 -3.70
C ARG A 39 -17.14 -13.25 -4.33
N PRO A 40 -16.56 -14.40 -3.92
CA PRO A 40 -15.42 -14.98 -4.63
C PRO A 40 -15.73 -15.19 -6.12
N GLN A 41 -14.72 -15.04 -6.98
CA GLN A 41 -14.85 -15.39 -8.39
C GLN A 41 -15.16 -16.88 -8.56
N THR A 42 -15.97 -17.21 -9.56
CA THR A 42 -16.12 -18.60 -9.99
C THR A 42 -14.83 -19.09 -10.69
N PRO A 43 -14.59 -20.40 -10.77
CA PRO A 43 -13.46 -20.94 -11.53
C PRO A 43 -13.43 -20.46 -13.00
N GLU A 44 -14.60 -20.31 -13.62
CA GLU A 44 -14.74 -19.85 -15.00
C GLU A 44 -14.34 -18.38 -15.15
N GLU A 45 -14.80 -17.51 -14.24
CA GLU A 45 -14.42 -16.09 -14.21
C GLU A 45 -12.92 -15.91 -13.96
N ALA A 46 -12.35 -16.73 -13.08
CA ALA A 46 -10.92 -16.71 -12.80
C ALA A 46 -10.10 -17.15 -14.02
N GLU A 47 -10.56 -18.15 -14.76
CA GLU A 47 -9.91 -18.64 -15.98
C GLU A 47 -10.06 -17.65 -17.14
N GLU A 48 -11.22 -17.00 -17.28
CA GLU A 48 -11.42 -15.90 -18.23
C GLU A 48 -10.44 -14.75 -17.92
N GLY A 49 -10.33 -14.33 -16.66
CA GLY A 49 -9.36 -13.31 -16.24
C GLY A 49 -7.91 -13.66 -16.61
N ARG A 50 -7.52 -14.94 -16.51
CA ARG A 50 -6.19 -15.39 -16.97
C ARG A 50 -6.01 -15.30 -18.48
N LYS A 51 -7.07 -15.53 -19.26
CA LYS A 51 -7.02 -15.54 -20.74
C LYS A 51 -7.08 -14.14 -21.34
N SER A 52 -7.91 -13.25 -20.81
CA SER A 52 -8.19 -11.94 -21.41
C SER A 52 -7.85 -10.74 -20.53
N GLY A 53 -7.40 -10.97 -19.30
CA GLY A 53 -7.34 -9.93 -18.28
C GLY A 53 -8.71 -9.74 -17.64
N ARG A 54 -8.71 -9.25 -16.40
CA ARG A 54 -9.95 -9.09 -15.63
C ARG A 54 -10.69 -7.85 -16.09
N LYS A 55 -12.02 -7.95 -16.19
CA LYS A 55 -12.86 -6.76 -16.33
C LYS A 55 -12.72 -5.89 -15.08
N LEU A 56 -12.31 -4.65 -15.30
CA LEU A 56 -12.13 -3.68 -14.21
C LEU A 56 -13.49 -3.21 -13.67
N PRO A 57 -13.56 -2.89 -12.37
CA PRO A 57 -14.73 -2.22 -11.82
C PRO A 57 -14.90 -0.81 -12.40
N PRO A 58 -16.08 -0.18 -12.24
CA PRO A 58 -16.30 1.19 -12.68
C PRO A 58 -15.22 2.15 -12.16
N PRO A 59 -14.84 3.18 -12.93
CA PRO A 59 -13.92 4.22 -12.49
C PRO A 59 -14.30 4.82 -11.13
N GLU A 60 -13.30 5.08 -10.28
CA GLU A 60 -13.54 5.80 -9.02
C GLU A 60 -13.98 7.23 -9.36
N VAL A 61 -15.08 7.67 -8.75
CA VAL A 61 -15.60 9.02 -9.01
C VAL A 61 -14.68 10.06 -8.37
N LEU A 62 -14.14 9.74 -7.20
CA LEU A 62 -13.12 10.54 -6.57
C LEU A 62 -11.80 10.30 -7.32
N GLN A 63 -11.28 11.32 -7.97
CA GLN A 63 -9.96 11.28 -8.62
C GLN A 63 -9.06 12.31 -7.96
N PRO A 64 -7.78 11.99 -7.68
CA PRO A 64 -6.87 12.99 -7.17
C PRO A 64 -6.42 13.89 -8.32
N THR A 65 -5.98 15.09 -8.01
CA THR A 65 -5.16 15.82 -8.96
C THR A 65 -3.77 15.18 -9.00
N LEU A 66 -3.23 15.02 -10.21
CA LEU A 66 -1.85 14.59 -10.39
C LEU A 66 -0.90 15.51 -9.62
N ASP A 67 0.13 14.94 -9.00
CA ASP A 67 1.11 15.72 -8.23
C ASP A 67 1.87 16.68 -9.16
N PRO A 68 1.78 18.00 -8.96
CA PRO A 68 2.50 18.96 -9.80
C PRO A 68 4.02 18.89 -9.64
N ALA A 69 4.55 18.20 -8.64
CA ALA A 69 5.98 17.96 -8.48
C ALA A 69 6.48 16.73 -9.27
N LEU A 70 5.61 15.95 -9.91
CA LEU A 70 6.06 14.86 -10.78
C LEU A 70 6.84 15.43 -11.98
N PRO A 71 8.04 14.89 -12.25
CA PRO A 71 8.84 15.35 -13.37
C PRO A 71 8.15 15.00 -14.69
N PRO A 72 8.14 15.90 -15.69
CA PRO A 72 7.69 15.54 -17.02
C PRO A 72 8.64 14.51 -17.63
N TYR A 73 8.10 13.69 -18.51
CA TYR A 73 8.86 12.70 -19.24
C TYR A 73 9.76 13.39 -20.27
N ALA A 74 11.07 13.14 -20.14
CA ALA A 74 12.07 13.60 -21.10
C ALA A 74 12.75 12.38 -21.73
N PRO A 75 12.35 11.99 -22.96
CA PRO A 75 12.93 10.85 -23.65
C PRO A 75 14.44 10.99 -23.83
N ARG A 76 15.18 9.89 -23.67
CA ARG A 76 16.61 9.85 -24.05
C ARG A 76 16.78 10.13 -25.55
N GLN A 77 17.85 10.84 -25.90
CA GLN A 77 18.22 11.13 -27.29
C GLN A 77 18.76 9.90 -28.02
N GLN A 78 19.26 8.91 -27.28
CA GLN A 78 19.72 7.65 -27.84
C GLN A 78 18.52 6.86 -28.37
N LYS A 79 18.62 6.38 -29.61
CA LYS A 79 17.63 5.46 -30.16
C LYS A 79 17.63 4.16 -29.37
N LEU A 80 16.45 3.77 -28.89
CA LEU A 80 16.21 2.51 -28.19
C LEU A 80 15.47 1.56 -29.12
N ALA A 81 15.89 0.30 -29.14
CA ALA A 81 15.25 -0.75 -29.93
C ALA A 81 15.36 -2.10 -29.19
N GLY A 82 14.51 -3.05 -29.57
CA GLY A 82 14.52 -4.41 -29.04
C GLY A 82 13.12 -4.95 -28.76
N THR A 83 13.03 -6.23 -28.43
CA THR A 83 11.77 -6.91 -28.08
C THR A 83 11.88 -7.46 -26.67
N PHE A 84 10.95 -7.07 -25.80
CA PHE A 84 10.90 -7.50 -24.41
C PHE A 84 9.52 -8.08 -24.07
N LYS A 85 9.53 -9.27 -23.49
CA LYS A 85 8.33 -10.02 -23.11
C LYS A 85 8.17 -9.96 -21.61
N GLY A 86 6.96 -9.62 -21.16
CA GLY A 86 6.66 -9.59 -19.74
C GLY A 86 5.39 -10.32 -19.35
N GLY A 87 5.20 -10.42 -18.05
CA GLY A 87 3.99 -10.92 -17.42
C GLY A 87 3.24 -9.80 -16.70
N ALA A 88 1.94 -10.00 -16.46
CA ALA A 88 1.14 -9.09 -15.66
C ALA A 88 0.09 -9.86 -14.84
N SER A 89 -0.26 -9.36 -13.65
CA SER A 89 -1.53 -9.73 -13.02
C SER A 89 -2.71 -9.41 -13.97
N ASP A 90 -3.73 -10.26 -13.97
CA ASP A 90 -4.97 -10.10 -14.75
C ASP A 90 -5.62 -8.73 -14.58
N VAL A 91 -5.58 -8.17 -13.37
CA VAL A 91 -6.11 -6.82 -13.07
C VAL A 91 -5.29 -5.68 -13.70
N LEU A 92 -4.04 -5.94 -14.10
CA LEU A 92 -3.13 -4.92 -14.63
C LEU A 92 -3.04 -4.90 -16.15
N ALA A 93 -3.60 -5.92 -16.84
CA ALA A 93 -3.42 -6.09 -18.28
C ALA A 93 -3.75 -4.81 -19.07
N VAL A 94 -4.88 -4.18 -18.77
CA VAL A 94 -5.33 -2.94 -19.44
C VAL A 94 -4.40 -1.76 -19.15
N LEU A 95 -3.98 -1.58 -17.90
CA LEU A 95 -3.07 -0.49 -17.51
C LEU A 95 -1.73 -0.61 -18.24
N VAL A 96 -1.15 -1.81 -18.21
CA VAL A 96 0.15 -2.09 -18.81
C VAL A 96 0.11 -1.89 -20.32
N GLN A 97 -0.96 -2.33 -21.00
CA GLN A 97 -1.15 -2.08 -22.42
C GLN A 97 -1.23 -0.58 -22.75
N LYS A 98 -1.95 0.21 -21.93
CA LYS A 98 -2.01 1.67 -22.11
C LYS A 98 -0.65 2.34 -21.89
N TRP A 99 0.14 1.90 -20.90
CA TRP A 99 1.50 2.38 -20.72
C TRP A 99 2.36 2.08 -21.95
N PHE A 100 2.29 0.86 -22.49
CA PHE A 100 3.05 0.49 -23.68
C PHE A 100 2.64 1.29 -24.91
N GLU A 101 1.34 1.49 -25.12
CA GLU A 101 0.82 2.32 -26.21
C GLU A 101 1.38 3.75 -26.15
N LYS A 102 1.34 4.38 -24.97
CA LYS A 102 1.87 5.74 -24.78
C LYS A 102 3.39 5.79 -24.88
N PHE A 103 4.09 4.80 -24.36
CA PHE A 103 5.55 4.71 -24.45
C PHE A 103 6.02 4.56 -25.90
N ARG A 104 5.31 3.76 -26.71
CA ARG A 104 5.61 3.51 -28.13
C ARG A 104 5.55 4.78 -28.98
N ALA A 105 4.75 5.77 -28.58
CA ALA A 105 4.72 7.07 -29.26
C ALA A 105 6.07 7.82 -29.16
N TYR A 106 6.87 7.54 -28.13
CA TYR A 106 8.21 8.09 -27.95
C TYR A 106 9.30 7.16 -28.50
N HIS A 107 9.14 5.85 -28.33
CA HIS A 107 10.13 4.82 -28.69
C HIS A 107 9.52 3.75 -29.60
N PRO A 108 9.30 4.04 -30.90
CA PRO A 108 8.57 3.14 -31.80
C PRO A 108 9.34 1.87 -32.18
N GLU A 109 10.66 1.83 -31.97
CA GLU A 109 11.53 0.69 -32.26
C GLU A 109 11.65 -0.28 -31.07
N VAL A 110 11.05 0.05 -29.91
CA VAL A 110 10.96 -0.84 -28.74
C VAL A 110 9.62 -1.57 -28.76
N ASP A 111 9.67 -2.90 -28.84
CA ASP A 111 8.51 -3.79 -28.79
C ASP A 111 8.35 -4.36 -27.37
N LEU A 112 7.26 -4.00 -26.71
CA LEU A 112 6.91 -4.43 -25.36
C LEU A 112 5.60 -5.22 -25.40
N SER A 113 5.60 -6.40 -24.80
CA SER A 113 4.40 -7.25 -24.77
C SER A 113 4.16 -7.86 -23.39
N VAL A 114 2.88 -7.95 -23.01
CA VAL A 114 2.40 -8.81 -21.93
C VAL A 114 1.31 -9.71 -22.46
N SER A 115 1.53 -11.02 -22.37
CA SER A 115 0.64 -12.02 -22.96
C SER A 115 0.02 -12.92 -21.90
N PRO A 116 -1.12 -13.55 -22.19
CA PRO A 116 -1.68 -14.60 -21.34
C PRO A 116 -0.66 -15.74 -21.10
N PRO A 117 -0.73 -16.44 -19.95
CA PRO A 117 -1.71 -16.23 -18.88
C PRO A 117 -1.39 -15.00 -18.02
N TYR A 118 -2.39 -14.15 -17.77
CA TYR A 118 -2.24 -12.99 -16.89
C TYR A 118 -2.28 -13.40 -15.42
N ALA A 119 -1.22 -14.08 -14.99
CA ALA A 119 -1.07 -14.60 -13.65
C ALA A 119 0.18 -14.00 -13.00
N GLY A 120 0.03 -12.86 -12.32
CA GLY A 120 1.14 -12.17 -11.65
C GLY A 120 1.90 -13.06 -10.64
N SER A 121 1.22 -14.06 -10.07
CA SER A 121 1.87 -15.06 -9.21
C SER A 121 2.74 -16.08 -9.94
N LEU A 122 2.47 -16.36 -11.22
CA LEU A 122 3.34 -17.19 -12.07
C LEU A 122 4.47 -16.36 -12.68
N GLY A 123 4.23 -15.06 -12.89
CA GLY A 123 5.24 -14.18 -13.50
C GLY A 123 6.56 -14.18 -12.74
N ALA A 124 6.54 -14.19 -11.41
CA ALA A 124 7.76 -14.27 -10.61
C ALA A 124 8.56 -15.57 -10.88
N THR A 125 7.88 -16.71 -10.98
CA THR A 125 8.49 -17.99 -11.36
C THR A 125 9.06 -17.93 -12.78
N GLU A 126 8.37 -17.31 -13.74
CA GLU A 126 8.85 -17.15 -15.10
C GLU A 126 10.06 -16.20 -15.21
N LEU A 127 10.17 -15.23 -14.31
CA LEU A 127 11.37 -14.41 -14.16
C LEU A 127 12.54 -15.25 -13.64
N VAL A 128 12.29 -16.18 -12.70
CA VAL A 128 13.30 -17.17 -12.27
C VAL A 128 13.71 -18.06 -13.43
N ASN A 129 12.78 -18.49 -14.28
CA ASN A 129 13.07 -19.33 -15.44
C ASN A 129 13.74 -18.57 -16.61
N GLU A 130 13.87 -17.24 -16.53
CA GLU A 130 14.40 -16.36 -17.58
C GLU A 130 13.58 -16.41 -18.89
N HIS A 131 12.30 -16.79 -18.80
CA HIS A 131 11.38 -16.78 -19.95
C HIS A 131 10.75 -15.41 -20.19
N LEU A 132 10.73 -14.54 -19.17
CA LEU A 132 10.22 -13.18 -19.22
C LEU A 132 11.33 -12.20 -18.81
N ASP A 133 11.35 -11.04 -19.47
CA ASP A 133 12.25 -9.94 -19.18
C ASP A 133 11.79 -9.11 -17.97
N PHE A 134 10.48 -9.03 -17.73
CA PHE A 134 9.90 -8.27 -16.62
C PHE A 134 8.50 -8.77 -16.22
N VAL A 135 8.01 -8.35 -15.05
CA VAL A 135 6.69 -8.74 -14.53
C VAL A 135 6.03 -7.62 -13.75
N PHE A 136 4.80 -7.25 -14.12
CA PHE A 136 3.93 -6.38 -13.32
C PHE A 136 3.11 -7.20 -12.33
N VAL A 137 3.31 -6.98 -11.03
CA VAL A 137 2.63 -7.73 -9.97
C VAL A 137 1.83 -6.79 -9.08
N SER A 138 0.56 -7.13 -8.88
CA SER A 138 -0.37 -6.42 -8.00
C SER A 138 -0.22 -6.83 -6.53
N ARG A 139 1.02 -6.91 -6.04
CA ARG A 139 1.44 -7.19 -4.65
C ARG A 139 2.96 -7.31 -4.60
N GLU A 140 3.50 -7.36 -3.40
CA GLU A 140 4.85 -7.82 -3.11
C GLU A 140 5.06 -9.26 -3.61
N LEU A 141 6.28 -9.59 -4.05
CA LEU A 141 6.66 -10.96 -4.41
C LEU A 141 6.52 -11.89 -3.21
N ARG A 142 6.22 -13.18 -3.43
CA ARG A 142 6.13 -14.11 -2.30
C ARG A 142 7.52 -14.30 -1.69
N PRO A 143 7.60 -14.60 -0.38
CA PRO A 143 8.86 -15.02 0.21
C PRO A 143 9.51 -16.20 -0.54
N ASP A 144 8.70 -17.14 -1.04
CA ASP A 144 9.18 -18.26 -1.87
C ASP A 144 9.71 -17.78 -3.23
N ASP A 145 9.03 -16.83 -3.89
CA ASP A 145 9.47 -16.27 -5.18
C ASP A 145 10.86 -15.61 -5.03
N VAL A 146 11.04 -14.83 -3.97
CA VAL A 146 12.32 -14.14 -3.67
C VAL A 146 13.41 -15.14 -3.30
N ARG A 147 13.10 -16.15 -2.48
CA ARG A 147 14.04 -17.22 -2.11
C ARG A 147 14.53 -17.96 -3.36
N ASP A 148 13.62 -18.38 -4.22
CA ASP A 148 13.95 -19.19 -5.39
C ASP A 148 14.75 -18.37 -6.42
N PHE A 149 14.40 -17.09 -6.59
CA PHE A 149 15.19 -16.16 -7.39
C PHE A 149 16.60 -16.00 -6.84
N LYS A 150 16.75 -15.77 -5.53
CA LYS A 150 18.05 -15.64 -4.88
C LYS A 150 18.88 -16.92 -4.94
N ALA A 151 18.24 -18.08 -4.81
CA ALA A 151 18.91 -19.38 -4.94
C ALA A 151 19.51 -19.57 -6.33
N LYS A 152 18.85 -19.07 -7.39
CA LYS A 152 19.36 -19.14 -8.76
C LYS A 152 20.41 -18.09 -9.09
N PHE A 153 20.16 -16.82 -8.75
CA PHE A 153 20.98 -15.70 -9.23
C PHE A 153 21.97 -15.15 -8.19
N GLY A 154 21.79 -15.45 -6.91
CA GLY A 154 22.65 -14.98 -5.81
C GLY A 154 22.29 -13.58 -5.26
N TYR A 155 21.20 -12.98 -5.72
CA TYR A 155 20.70 -11.66 -5.30
C TYR A 155 19.16 -11.60 -5.42
N ASP A 156 18.54 -10.57 -4.84
CA ASP A 156 17.09 -10.38 -4.89
C ASP A 156 16.66 -9.71 -6.22
N PRO A 157 15.46 -9.98 -6.75
CA PRO A 157 14.97 -9.29 -7.95
C PRO A 157 14.71 -7.81 -7.65
N LEU A 158 14.95 -6.94 -8.62
CA LEU A 158 14.57 -5.52 -8.49
C LEU A 158 13.05 -5.42 -8.58
N SER A 159 12.43 -4.84 -7.55
CA SER A 159 10.97 -4.66 -7.44
C SER A 159 10.64 -3.19 -7.24
N VAL A 160 10.28 -2.48 -8.32
CA VAL A 160 10.05 -1.04 -8.33
C VAL A 160 8.55 -0.74 -8.19
N PRO A 161 8.11 0.03 -7.17
CA PRO A 161 6.74 0.52 -7.12
C PRO A 161 6.46 1.47 -8.30
N VAL A 162 5.43 1.20 -9.08
CA VAL A 162 5.12 1.94 -10.32
C VAL A 162 3.79 2.69 -10.28
N CYS A 163 2.84 2.23 -9.47
CA CYS A 163 1.62 2.97 -9.15
C CYS A 163 1.06 2.53 -7.80
N GLY A 164 0.13 3.33 -7.27
CA GLY A 164 -0.67 2.94 -6.13
C GLY A 164 -1.66 1.84 -6.47
N GLY A 165 -2.15 1.17 -5.45
CA GLY A 165 -3.29 0.28 -5.55
C GLY A 165 -4.59 1.05 -5.83
N SER A 166 -5.72 0.40 -5.58
CA SER A 166 -7.03 1.04 -5.61
C SER A 166 -7.39 1.56 -4.21
N TYR A 167 -8.40 2.42 -4.10
CA TYR A 167 -8.96 2.77 -2.80
C TYR A 167 -9.75 1.60 -2.20
N ARG A 168 -10.86 1.23 -2.83
CA ARG A 168 -11.84 0.22 -2.37
C ARG A 168 -12.43 -0.63 -3.50
N HIS A 169 -11.70 -0.80 -4.60
CA HIS A 169 -12.23 -1.51 -5.77
C HIS A 169 -12.11 -3.01 -5.56
N PHE A 170 -13.25 -3.70 -5.53
CA PHE A 170 -13.28 -5.14 -5.40
C PHE A 170 -12.53 -5.82 -6.55
N GLY A 171 -11.74 -6.83 -6.20
CA GLY A 171 -10.92 -7.55 -7.17
C GLY A 171 -9.76 -6.73 -7.74
N ALA A 172 -9.47 -5.53 -7.22
CA ALA A 172 -8.25 -4.78 -7.49
C ALA A 172 -7.31 -4.83 -6.26
N LEU A 173 -6.46 -3.82 -6.10
CA LEU A 173 -5.46 -3.75 -5.02
C LEU A 173 -5.85 -2.71 -3.97
N ASP A 174 -6.96 -2.89 -3.28
CA ASP A 174 -7.51 -1.93 -2.31
C ASP A 174 -6.62 -1.71 -1.08
N ALA A 175 -6.75 -0.54 -0.45
CA ALA A 175 -6.05 -0.23 0.80
C ALA A 175 -6.53 -1.15 1.92
N VAL A 176 -5.62 -1.48 2.86
CA VAL A 176 -5.93 -2.36 4.00
C VAL A 176 -6.28 -1.52 5.21
N ALA A 177 -7.33 -1.90 5.92
CA ALA A 177 -7.76 -1.21 7.12
C ALA A 177 -7.88 -2.17 8.30
N PHE A 178 -7.51 -1.68 9.49
CA PHE A 178 -7.86 -2.31 10.75
C PHE A 178 -9.20 -1.76 11.23
N PHE A 179 -10.01 -2.63 11.79
CA PHE A 179 -11.34 -2.28 12.26
C PHE A 179 -11.72 -3.10 13.49
N VAL A 180 -12.65 -2.53 14.24
CA VAL A 180 -13.20 -3.09 15.47
C VAL A 180 -14.72 -3.06 15.38
N ASN A 181 -15.37 -3.72 16.34
CA ASN A 181 -16.80 -3.59 16.52
C ASN A 181 -17.24 -2.12 16.60
N LYS A 182 -18.42 -1.79 16.07
CA LYS A 182 -18.96 -0.43 16.09
C LYS A 182 -19.06 0.17 17.51
N ASP A 183 -19.27 -0.67 18.54
CA ASP A 183 -19.42 -0.23 19.92
C ASP A 183 -18.09 -0.09 20.68
N ASN A 184 -16.96 -0.49 20.07
CA ASN A 184 -15.65 -0.32 20.67
C ASN A 184 -15.27 1.18 20.69
N PRO A 185 -14.74 1.76 21.78
CA PRO A 185 -14.41 3.19 21.86
C PRO A 185 -12.97 3.55 21.44
N ILE A 186 -12.11 2.60 21.05
CA ILE A 186 -10.71 2.89 20.71
C ILE A 186 -10.60 3.90 19.56
N GLU A 187 -9.90 5.01 19.75
CA GLU A 187 -9.89 6.05 18.72
C GLU A 187 -8.95 5.71 17.57
N LYS A 188 -7.78 5.14 17.85
CA LYS A 188 -6.70 4.90 16.89
C LYS A 188 -5.80 3.77 17.37
N LEU A 189 -4.97 3.26 16.48
CA LEU A 189 -3.88 2.34 16.84
C LEU A 189 -2.55 2.79 16.23
N THR A 190 -1.47 2.61 16.97
CA THR A 190 -0.12 2.71 16.42
C THR A 190 0.31 1.36 15.82
N PHE A 191 1.25 1.37 14.88
CA PHE A 191 1.83 0.12 14.38
C PHE A 191 2.51 -0.69 15.49
N GLU A 192 3.10 -0.03 16.48
CA GLU A 192 3.65 -0.69 17.67
C GLU A 192 2.57 -1.42 18.47
N GLN A 193 1.41 -0.80 18.67
CA GLN A 193 0.26 -1.45 19.35
C GLN A 193 -0.28 -2.61 18.52
N ILE A 194 -0.40 -2.47 17.21
CA ILE A 194 -0.88 -3.56 16.34
C ILE A 194 0.10 -4.74 16.37
N ASP A 195 1.40 -4.49 16.27
CA ASP A 195 2.43 -5.52 16.41
C ASP A 195 2.32 -6.21 17.78
N ALA A 196 2.13 -5.46 18.87
CA ALA A 196 1.90 -6.01 20.21
C ALA A 196 0.60 -6.81 20.38
N ILE A 197 -0.44 -6.49 19.61
CA ILE A 197 -1.71 -7.24 19.58
C ILE A 197 -1.53 -8.54 18.78
N TYR A 198 -0.89 -8.49 17.62
CA TYR A 198 -0.93 -9.57 16.63
C TYR A 198 0.29 -10.50 16.64
N SER A 199 1.44 -10.11 17.20
CA SER A 199 2.69 -10.86 17.04
C SER A 199 3.27 -11.45 18.34
N THR A 200 3.97 -12.57 18.19
CA THR A 200 4.83 -13.12 19.24
C THR A 200 6.19 -12.43 19.32
N THR A 201 6.67 -11.92 18.19
CA THR A 201 8.00 -11.32 18.04
C THR A 201 8.10 -9.89 18.56
N ARG A 202 7.06 -9.08 18.33
CA ARG A 202 6.94 -7.69 18.77
C ARG A 202 8.18 -6.84 18.44
N HIS A 203 8.61 -6.89 17.18
CA HIS A 203 9.82 -6.21 16.71
C HIS A 203 9.75 -4.68 16.86
N ARG A 204 8.56 -4.12 17.11
CA ARG A 204 8.39 -2.69 17.37
C ARG A 204 8.65 -2.27 18.82
N GLY A 205 8.79 -3.21 19.76
CA GLY A 205 9.32 -2.96 21.10
C GLY A 205 8.29 -2.91 22.24
N ALA A 206 6.99 -2.94 21.94
CA ALA A 206 5.96 -2.98 22.97
C ALA A 206 5.83 -4.36 23.65
N LYS A 207 5.30 -4.35 24.88
CA LYS A 207 4.87 -5.56 25.58
C LYS A 207 3.63 -6.13 24.89
N ALA A 208 3.38 -7.43 25.07
CA ALA A 208 2.19 -8.07 24.53
C ALA A 208 0.92 -7.39 25.06
N ILE A 209 -0.02 -7.12 24.16
CA ILE A 209 -1.32 -6.52 24.45
C ILE A 209 -2.36 -7.63 24.31
N ARG A 210 -3.05 -7.94 25.40
CA ARG A 210 -4.02 -9.05 25.45
C ARG A 210 -5.42 -8.57 25.81
N ASN A 211 -5.53 -7.45 26.52
CA ASN A 211 -6.80 -6.87 26.93
C ASN A 211 -6.95 -5.45 26.40
N TRP A 212 -8.18 -5.01 26.22
CA TRP A 212 -8.50 -3.64 25.81
C TRP A 212 -8.01 -2.59 26.82
N GLY A 213 -7.92 -2.93 28.11
CA GLY A 213 -7.31 -2.08 29.14
C GLY A 213 -5.83 -1.79 28.93
N ASP A 214 -5.08 -2.68 28.26
CA ASP A 214 -3.66 -2.43 27.93
C ASP A 214 -3.50 -1.28 26.92
N LEU A 215 -4.58 -0.97 26.18
CA LEU A 215 -4.68 0.16 25.25
C LEU A 215 -5.30 1.41 25.90
N GLY A 216 -5.52 1.39 27.21
CA GLY A 216 -6.08 2.51 27.97
C GLY A 216 -7.61 2.57 27.98
N LEU A 217 -8.32 1.56 27.47
CA LEU A 217 -9.77 1.52 27.56
C LEU A 217 -10.21 1.17 28.99
N GLY A 218 -11.14 1.97 29.55
CA GLY A 218 -11.64 1.79 30.91
C GLY A 218 -13.03 1.14 30.99
N ARG A 219 -13.60 1.15 32.20
CA ARG A 219 -14.97 0.69 32.49
C ARG A 219 -15.20 -0.74 32.01
N GLU A 220 -16.22 -0.95 31.18
CA GLU A 220 -16.59 -2.28 30.67
C GLU A 220 -15.49 -2.93 29.84
N TRP A 221 -14.49 -2.18 29.35
CA TRP A 221 -13.41 -2.65 28.49
C TRP A 221 -12.10 -2.96 29.25
N ALA A 222 -11.97 -2.55 30.52
CA ALA A 222 -10.69 -2.56 31.23
C ALA A 222 -10.06 -3.96 31.36
N ASP A 223 -10.89 -4.98 31.57
CA ASP A 223 -10.50 -6.37 31.78
C ASP A 223 -10.86 -7.28 30.59
N LYS A 224 -11.34 -6.70 29.47
CA LYS A 224 -11.87 -7.48 28.36
C LYS A 224 -10.76 -7.96 27.44
N PRO A 225 -10.73 -9.28 27.11
CA PRO A 225 -9.76 -9.80 26.17
C PRO A 225 -10.00 -9.23 24.78
N ILE A 226 -8.91 -9.09 24.03
CA ILE A 226 -8.97 -8.76 22.60
C ILE A 226 -9.10 -10.07 21.84
N HIS A 227 -10.23 -10.28 21.17
CA HIS A 227 -10.40 -11.39 20.23
C HIS A 227 -9.83 -10.99 18.88
N VAL A 228 -8.80 -11.70 18.44
CA VAL A 228 -8.01 -11.30 17.27
C VAL A 228 -8.41 -12.15 16.07
N TYR A 229 -8.89 -11.49 15.02
CA TYR A 229 -9.18 -12.13 13.75
C TYR A 229 -8.12 -11.77 12.71
N GLY A 230 -7.80 -12.73 11.85
CA GLY A 230 -6.80 -12.56 10.79
C GLY A 230 -7.09 -13.42 9.56
N ILE A 231 -6.33 -13.20 8.51
CA ILE A 231 -6.46 -13.95 7.26
C ILE A 231 -5.38 -15.04 7.24
N LYS A 232 -5.75 -16.27 6.89
CA LYS A 232 -4.85 -17.44 7.00
C LYS A 232 -3.64 -17.31 6.07
N PRO A 233 -2.40 -17.46 6.58
CA PRO A 233 -1.21 -17.56 5.73
C PRO A 233 -1.23 -18.84 4.86
N TRP A 234 -0.70 -18.82 3.64
CA TRP A 234 -0.22 -17.65 2.89
C TRP A 234 -1.40 -16.91 2.22
N ASN A 235 -1.47 -15.58 2.40
CA ASN A 235 -2.40 -14.71 1.68
C ASN A 235 -1.78 -13.32 1.46
N GLY A 236 -2.01 -12.68 0.31
CA GLY A 236 -1.40 -11.38 0.00
C GLY A 236 -1.83 -10.21 0.90
N PHE A 237 -3.01 -10.26 1.52
CA PHE A 237 -3.42 -9.26 2.52
C PHE A 237 -2.71 -9.49 3.86
N GLU A 238 -2.61 -10.75 4.27
CA GLU A 238 -1.90 -11.16 5.48
C GLU A 238 -0.42 -10.83 5.38
N GLU A 239 0.24 -11.20 4.28
CA GLU A 239 1.65 -10.92 4.05
C GLU A 239 1.92 -9.41 4.05
N PHE A 240 1.07 -8.61 3.38
CA PHE A 240 1.18 -7.16 3.40
C PHE A 240 1.15 -6.58 4.82
N VAL A 241 0.21 -7.02 5.66
CA VAL A 241 0.14 -6.57 7.05
C VAL A 241 1.36 -7.06 7.84
N ARG A 242 1.80 -8.30 7.63
CA ARG A 242 2.99 -8.84 8.29
C ARG A 242 4.22 -8.01 7.96
N GLU A 243 4.46 -7.69 6.69
CA GLU A 243 5.63 -6.91 6.26
C GLU A 243 5.56 -5.46 6.74
N ARG A 244 4.39 -4.80 6.59
CA ARG A 244 4.25 -3.38 6.92
C ARG A 244 4.15 -3.11 8.41
N VAL A 245 3.53 -4.01 9.16
CA VAL A 245 3.16 -3.77 10.57
C VAL A 245 3.98 -4.62 11.52
N LEU A 246 4.12 -5.92 11.30
CA LEU A 246 4.77 -6.81 12.29
C LEU A 246 6.28 -6.94 12.06
N SER A 247 6.74 -6.71 10.83
CA SER A 247 8.15 -6.80 10.45
C SER A 247 8.81 -5.43 10.57
N LYS A 248 10.09 -5.42 10.98
CA LYS A 248 10.87 -4.19 11.16
C LYS A 248 12.36 -4.50 11.03
N GLU A 249 13.11 -3.62 10.38
CA GLU A 249 14.58 -3.71 10.28
C GLU A 249 15.07 -5.08 9.76
N GLY A 250 14.40 -5.61 8.72
CA GLY A 250 14.74 -6.89 8.12
C GLY A 250 14.36 -8.13 8.94
N LYS A 251 13.75 -7.95 10.12
CA LYS A 251 13.24 -9.05 10.94
C LYS A 251 11.77 -9.28 10.60
N ARG A 252 11.46 -10.50 10.16
CA ARG A 252 10.10 -10.95 9.88
C ARG A 252 9.30 -11.09 11.18
N GLY A 253 8.09 -10.55 11.20
CA GLY A 253 7.16 -10.72 12.29
C GLY A 253 6.46 -12.09 12.25
N GLU A 254 6.25 -12.69 13.42
CA GLU A 254 5.49 -13.93 13.56
C GLU A 254 4.18 -13.70 14.30
N TRP A 255 3.10 -14.22 13.74
CA TRP A 255 1.76 -14.14 14.32
C TRP A 255 1.70 -14.86 15.66
N ARG A 256 0.83 -14.39 16.56
CA ARG A 256 0.43 -15.12 17.77
C ARG A 256 -0.48 -16.30 17.45
N ASP A 257 -0.49 -17.28 18.36
CA ASP A 257 -1.11 -18.59 18.11
C ASP A 257 -2.64 -18.59 18.26
N ASP A 258 -3.22 -17.64 18.99
CA ASP A 258 -4.64 -17.57 19.31
C ASP A 258 -5.43 -16.62 18.37
N ILE A 259 -4.91 -16.37 17.17
CA ILE A 259 -5.67 -15.68 16.12
C ILE A 259 -6.71 -16.62 15.53
N VAL A 260 -7.95 -16.16 15.44
CA VAL A 260 -9.00 -16.82 14.67
C VAL A 260 -8.77 -16.50 13.20
N PHE A 261 -8.13 -17.44 12.49
CA PHE A 261 -7.79 -17.29 11.08
C PHE A 261 -8.94 -17.68 10.15
N GLU A 262 -9.32 -16.77 9.27
CA GLU A 262 -10.23 -17.04 8.17
C GLU A 262 -9.49 -17.35 6.87
N LYS A 263 -10.01 -18.32 6.11
CA LYS A 263 -9.36 -18.76 4.86
C LYS A 263 -9.40 -17.67 3.78
N VAL A 264 -10.46 -16.87 3.77
CA VAL A 264 -10.70 -15.81 2.79
C VAL A 264 -11.10 -14.52 3.51
N VAL A 265 -11.01 -13.40 2.82
CA VAL A 265 -11.22 -12.07 3.42
C VAL A 265 -12.69 -11.70 3.65
N PHE A 266 -13.62 -12.36 2.94
CA PHE A 266 -15.05 -12.03 2.90
C PHE A 266 -15.77 -12.04 4.26
N PRO A 267 -15.61 -13.03 5.15
CA PRO A 267 -16.36 -13.06 6.40
C PRO A 267 -15.78 -12.13 7.48
N MET A 268 -14.65 -11.46 7.21
CA MET A 268 -13.88 -10.77 8.25
C MET A 268 -14.62 -9.60 8.89
N ALA A 269 -15.33 -8.80 8.09
CA ALA A 269 -16.17 -7.71 8.59
C ALA A 269 -17.32 -8.24 9.47
N LYS A 270 -17.91 -9.38 9.09
CA LYS A 270 -18.97 -10.04 9.86
C LYS A 270 -18.50 -10.53 11.22
N HIS A 271 -17.35 -11.21 11.29
CA HIS A 271 -16.82 -11.69 12.55
C HIS A 271 -16.62 -10.56 13.56
N VAL A 272 -16.04 -9.45 13.13
CA VAL A 272 -15.81 -8.30 14.00
C VAL A 272 -17.10 -7.55 14.34
N ALA A 273 -18.07 -7.49 13.42
CA ALA A 273 -19.39 -6.90 13.71
C ALA A 273 -20.20 -7.71 14.74
N ASP A 274 -20.08 -9.04 14.73
CA ASP A 274 -20.76 -9.94 15.66
C ASP A 274 -20.03 -10.07 17.01
N ASP A 275 -18.74 -9.72 17.08
CA ASP A 275 -17.93 -9.78 18.30
C ASP A 275 -17.62 -8.39 18.86
N LYS A 276 -18.28 -8.03 19.97
CA LYS A 276 -18.08 -6.75 20.66
C LYS A 276 -16.60 -6.48 20.99
N TYR A 277 -15.80 -7.49 21.29
CA TYR A 277 -14.39 -7.34 21.68
C TYR A 277 -13.41 -7.71 20.56
N GLY A 278 -13.92 -7.90 19.34
CA GLY A 278 -13.17 -8.29 18.16
C GLY A 278 -12.37 -7.16 17.52
N ILE A 279 -11.19 -7.52 16.99
CA ILE A 279 -10.40 -6.72 16.06
C ILE A 279 -10.02 -7.56 14.84
N GLY A 280 -10.07 -6.96 13.66
CA GLY A 280 -9.68 -7.58 12.40
C GLY A 280 -9.05 -6.60 11.43
N TYR A 281 -8.57 -7.14 10.31
CA TYR A 281 -8.13 -6.35 9.17
C TYR A 281 -8.56 -6.99 7.86
N SER A 282 -8.77 -6.15 6.85
CA SER A 282 -9.13 -6.58 5.49
C SER A 282 -8.90 -5.42 4.52
N GLY A 283 -9.00 -5.70 3.22
CA GLY A 283 -9.16 -4.64 2.22
C GLY A 283 -10.47 -3.89 2.42
N ILE A 284 -10.47 -2.56 2.20
CA ILE A 284 -11.65 -1.71 2.36
C ILE A 284 -12.83 -2.21 1.50
N ALA A 285 -12.57 -2.79 0.33
CA ALA A 285 -13.60 -3.32 -0.58
C ALA A 285 -14.44 -4.47 0.02
N TYR A 286 -14.00 -5.04 1.15
CA TYR A 286 -14.61 -6.18 1.82
C TYR A 286 -15.31 -5.80 3.14
N LEU A 287 -15.42 -4.50 3.44
CA LEU A 287 -16.11 -3.99 4.62
C LEU A 287 -17.62 -3.83 4.33
N ASP A 288 -18.31 -4.97 4.24
CA ASP A 288 -19.75 -5.05 3.92
C ASP A 288 -20.65 -5.13 5.16
N GLN A 289 -20.09 -4.93 6.36
CA GLN A 289 -20.81 -4.92 7.64
C GLN A 289 -20.53 -3.63 8.41
N GLY A 290 -21.39 -3.33 9.38
CA GLY A 290 -21.25 -2.19 10.27
C GLY A 290 -20.10 -2.38 11.27
N VAL A 291 -18.89 -2.01 10.86
CA VAL A 291 -17.68 -1.98 11.70
C VAL A 291 -17.13 -0.57 11.79
N ARG A 292 -16.31 -0.30 12.81
CA ARG A 292 -15.63 0.99 12.96
C ARG A 292 -14.18 0.85 12.52
N VAL A 293 -13.81 1.62 11.52
CA VAL A 293 -12.48 1.59 10.91
C VAL A 293 -11.55 2.53 11.66
N LEU A 294 -10.32 2.08 11.95
CA LEU A 294 -9.39 2.78 12.83
C LEU A 294 -8.37 3.62 12.05
N PRO A 295 -8.22 4.91 12.38
CA PRO A 295 -7.03 5.69 12.04
C PRO A 295 -5.76 5.04 12.60
N LEU A 296 -4.68 5.10 11.81
CA LEU A 296 -3.41 4.47 12.12
C LEU A 296 -2.29 5.49 12.28
N VAL A 297 -1.39 5.22 13.22
CA VAL A 297 -0.13 5.98 13.41
C VAL A 297 1.03 5.06 13.09
N ALA A 298 1.76 5.34 12.00
CA ALA A 298 2.83 4.47 11.54
C ALA A 298 4.10 4.66 12.37
N ASN A 299 4.50 5.92 12.59
CA ASN A 299 5.68 6.26 13.37
C ASN A 299 5.33 7.13 14.60
N PRO A 300 6.10 7.01 15.70
CA PRO A 300 5.90 7.85 16.89
C PRO A 300 5.94 9.34 16.54
N GLY A 301 4.98 10.11 17.08
CA GLY A 301 4.87 11.55 16.86
C GLY A 301 4.10 11.97 15.61
N GLU A 302 3.73 11.03 14.72
CA GLU A 302 2.90 11.34 13.55
C GLU A 302 1.41 11.49 13.91
N ALA A 303 0.70 12.29 13.09
CA ALA A 303 -0.74 12.41 13.19
C ALA A 303 -1.43 11.12 12.72
N PRO A 304 -2.52 10.69 13.38
CA PRO A 304 -3.30 9.53 12.94
C PRO A 304 -3.88 9.73 11.55
N GLN A 305 -3.74 8.73 10.69
CA GLN A 305 -4.23 8.75 9.31
C GLN A 305 -5.40 7.79 9.17
N ALA A 306 -6.58 8.31 8.87
CA ALA A 306 -7.75 7.50 8.54
C ALA A 306 -7.65 6.97 7.09
N PRO A 307 -8.25 5.81 6.75
CA PRO A 307 -8.30 5.28 5.39
C PRO A 307 -9.35 6.01 4.53
N THR A 308 -9.27 7.34 4.48
CA THR A 308 -10.07 8.14 3.55
C THR A 308 -9.47 8.04 2.15
N TYR A 309 -10.30 8.26 1.13
CA TYR A 309 -9.81 8.37 -0.24
C TYR A 309 -8.66 9.39 -0.35
N GLU A 310 -8.84 10.57 0.26
CA GLU A 310 -7.83 11.64 0.26
C GLU A 310 -6.48 11.17 0.83
N ASN A 311 -6.48 10.53 2.01
CA ASN A 311 -5.23 10.08 2.62
C ASN A 311 -4.56 8.93 1.83
N VAL A 312 -5.34 8.06 1.19
CA VAL A 312 -4.81 7.02 0.29
C VAL A 312 -4.21 7.67 -0.96
N ALA A 313 -4.90 8.66 -1.54
CA ALA A 313 -4.47 9.34 -2.75
C ALA A 313 -3.27 10.29 -2.55
N LEU A 314 -3.15 10.88 -1.36
CA LEU A 314 -1.98 11.66 -0.95
C LEU A 314 -0.83 10.80 -0.42
N ALA A 315 -0.98 9.46 -0.42
CA ALA A 315 -0.02 8.52 0.12
C ALA A 315 0.35 8.77 1.59
N THR A 316 -0.55 9.38 2.38
CA THR A 316 -0.37 9.59 3.82
C THR A 316 -0.90 8.41 4.63
N TYR A 317 -1.91 7.68 4.13
CA TYR A 317 -2.42 6.49 4.82
C TYR A 317 -1.42 5.32 4.71
N PRO A 318 -0.95 4.76 5.85
CA PRO A 318 0.25 3.90 5.85
C PRO A 318 0.03 2.47 5.34
N LEU A 319 -1.22 2.04 5.19
CA LEU A 319 -1.59 0.73 4.64
C LEU A 319 -2.19 0.85 3.23
N SER A 320 -1.81 1.89 2.50
CA SER A 320 -2.02 1.99 1.05
C SER A 320 -1.10 1.01 0.34
N ARG A 321 -1.65 0.26 -0.63
CA ARG A 321 -0.91 -0.75 -1.38
C ARG A 321 -0.26 -0.17 -2.63
N LEU A 322 0.75 -0.87 -3.15
CA LEU A 322 1.50 -0.48 -4.34
C LEU A 322 1.54 -1.63 -5.36
N ILE A 323 1.64 -1.27 -6.63
CA ILE A 323 1.85 -2.21 -7.73
C ILE A 323 3.33 -2.12 -8.13
N TYR A 324 3.92 -3.26 -8.46
CA TYR A 324 5.36 -3.40 -8.66
C TYR A 324 5.70 -3.85 -10.07
N PHE A 325 6.74 -3.25 -10.65
CA PHE A 325 7.47 -3.78 -11.80
C PHE A 325 8.69 -4.56 -11.29
N ASN A 326 8.79 -5.82 -11.70
CA ASN A 326 9.81 -6.74 -11.24
C ASN A 326 10.70 -7.14 -12.41
N VAL A 327 12.01 -7.10 -12.23
CA VAL A 327 12.99 -7.40 -13.28
C VAL A 327 14.24 -8.04 -12.68
N ASN A 328 14.87 -8.91 -13.45
CA ASN A 328 16.19 -9.43 -13.10
C ASN A 328 17.24 -8.34 -13.33
N LYS A 329 17.72 -7.71 -12.25
CA LYS A 329 18.80 -6.72 -12.28
C LYS A 329 19.97 -7.21 -11.45
N ALA A 330 21.04 -7.61 -12.11
CA ALA A 330 22.28 -7.96 -11.42
C ALA A 330 22.87 -6.73 -10.68
N PRO A 331 23.34 -6.88 -9.42
CA PRO A 331 23.99 -5.81 -8.69
C PRO A 331 25.15 -5.18 -9.45
N GLY A 332 25.22 -3.85 -9.47
CA GLY A 332 26.26 -3.10 -10.17
C GLY A 332 26.16 -3.10 -11.71
N LYS A 333 25.14 -3.74 -12.30
CA LYS A 333 24.87 -3.69 -13.74
C LYS A 333 23.67 -2.79 -14.04
N PRO A 334 23.68 -2.05 -15.17
CA PRO A 334 22.52 -1.30 -15.60
C PRO A 334 21.40 -2.25 -16.06
N LEU A 335 20.16 -1.79 -15.99
CA LEU A 335 19.06 -2.43 -16.71
C LEU A 335 19.29 -2.34 -18.22
N PRO A 336 18.66 -3.22 -19.03
CA PRO A 336 18.50 -2.97 -20.45
C PRO A 336 17.91 -1.56 -20.66
N PHE A 337 18.53 -0.74 -21.52
CA PHE A 337 18.17 0.68 -21.64
C PHE A 337 16.69 0.91 -21.97
N ALA A 338 16.06 0.00 -22.72
CA ALA A 338 14.64 0.07 -23.01
C ALA A 338 13.75 -0.11 -21.76
N LEU A 339 14.13 -1.01 -20.83
CA LEU A 339 13.38 -1.25 -19.59
C LEU A 339 13.63 -0.14 -18.56
N ASP A 340 14.86 0.38 -18.50
CA ASP A 340 15.17 1.61 -17.73
C ASP A 340 14.31 2.78 -18.21
N GLU A 341 14.26 3.00 -19.52
CA GLU A 341 13.50 4.10 -20.10
C GLU A 341 11.99 3.92 -19.93
N LEU A 342 11.49 2.68 -20.01
CA LEU A 342 10.10 2.34 -19.69
C LEU A 342 9.76 2.71 -18.24
N LEU A 343 10.61 2.35 -17.27
CA LEU A 343 10.40 2.72 -15.86
C LEU A 343 10.43 4.25 -15.66
N ARG A 344 11.37 4.96 -16.31
CA ARG A 344 11.40 6.44 -16.29
C ARG A 344 10.13 7.05 -16.86
N PHE A 345 9.59 6.48 -17.94
CA PHE A 345 8.30 6.89 -18.49
C PHE A 345 7.17 6.62 -17.50
N ILE A 346 7.05 5.41 -16.96
CA ILE A 346 5.97 5.05 -16.03
C ILE A 346 5.98 5.95 -14.78
N LEU A 347 7.16 6.26 -14.23
CA LEU A 347 7.32 7.10 -13.04
C LEU A 347 7.20 8.62 -13.31
N SER A 348 7.16 9.02 -14.58
CA SER A 348 6.97 10.42 -14.97
C SER A 348 5.53 10.90 -14.80
N ARG A 349 5.32 12.20 -14.94
CA ARG A 349 3.97 12.80 -15.01
C ARG A 349 3.09 12.12 -16.06
N GLU A 350 3.61 11.87 -17.26
CA GLU A 350 2.89 11.28 -18.38
C GLU A 350 2.52 9.82 -18.12
N GLY A 351 3.42 9.05 -17.52
CA GLY A 351 3.15 7.67 -17.10
C GLY A 351 2.10 7.61 -15.99
N GLN A 352 2.18 8.52 -15.01
CA GLN A 352 1.20 8.62 -13.93
C GLN A 352 -0.15 9.20 -14.40
N GLN A 353 -0.17 10.00 -15.46
CA GLN A 353 -1.42 10.43 -16.11
C GLN A 353 -2.19 9.23 -16.68
N VAL A 354 -1.52 8.21 -17.22
CA VAL A 354 -2.18 6.98 -17.69
C VAL A 354 -2.91 6.27 -16.54
N VAL A 355 -2.32 6.27 -15.35
CA VAL A 355 -2.95 5.71 -14.13
C VAL A 355 -4.21 6.50 -13.78
N LEU A 356 -4.10 7.84 -13.79
CA LEU A 356 -5.21 8.74 -13.50
C LEU A 356 -6.36 8.56 -14.49
N ASP A 357 -6.08 8.47 -15.79
CA ASP A 357 -7.07 8.30 -16.85
C ASP A 357 -7.80 6.94 -16.77
N GLN A 358 -7.16 5.91 -16.22
CA GLN A 358 -7.82 4.62 -15.98
C GLN A 358 -8.75 4.68 -14.77
N ALA A 359 -8.46 5.54 -13.78
CA ALA A 359 -9.31 5.83 -12.63
C ALA A 359 -9.65 4.62 -11.72
N SER A 360 -9.01 3.46 -11.91
CA SER A 360 -9.13 2.29 -11.01
C SER A 360 -8.03 2.23 -9.94
N TYR A 361 -6.90 2.90 -10.21
CA TYR A 361 -5.70 2.91 -9.38
C TYR A 361 -5.30 4.35 -9.06
N VAL A 362 -4.44 4.50 -8.06
CA VAL A 362 -3.98 5.80 -7.56
C VAL A 362 -2.60 6.12 -8.16
N PRO A 363 -2.42 7.30 -8.78
CA PRO A 363 -1.10 7.76 -9.21
C PRO A 363 -0.13 7.93 -8.02
N LEU A 364 1.15 7.65 -8.22
CA LEU A 364 2.19 7.94 -7.24
C LEU A 364 2.32 9.45 -7.01
N ARG A 365 2.62 9.82 -5.77
CA ARG A 365 3.12 11.17 -5.44
C ARG A 365 4.59 11.32 -5.86
N ALA A 366 5.06 12.55 -6.01
CA ALA A 366 6.42 12.82 -6.47
C ALA A 366 7.50 12.17 -5.59
N THR A 367 7.27 12.14 -4.27
CA THR A 367 8.18 11.48 -3.32
C THR A 367 8.26 9.98 -3.55
N GLN A 368 7.13 9.31 -3.79
CA GLN A 368 7.10 7.87 -4.10
C GLN A 368 7.81 7.58 -5.43
N ALA A 369 7.51 8.36 -6.48
CA ALA A 369 8.16 8.21 -7.78
C ALA A 369 9.67 8.44 -7.71
N GLN A 370 10.13 9.40 -6.90
CA GLN A 370 11.55 9.65 -6.64
C GLN A 370 12.19 8.48 -5.90
N SER A 371 11.56 7.96 -4.84
CA SER A 371 12.05 6.78 -4.13
C SER A 371 12.11 5.54 -5.03
N SER A 372 11.14 5.35 -5.93
CA SER A 372 11.16 4.28 -6.93
C SER A 372 12.30 4.46 -7.93
N SER A 373 12.51 5.69 -8.43
CA SER A 373 13.58 6.00 -9.38
C SER A 373 14.97 5.81 -8.80
N ALA A 374 15.14 6.01 -7.49
CA ALA A 374 16.43 5.83 -6.81
C ALA A 374 16.89 4.37 -6.69
N GLN A 375 16.06 3.39 -7.04
CA GLN A 375 16.38 1.96 -6.91
C GLN A 375 17.18 1.40 -8.09
N PHE A 376 17.20 2.06 -9.25
CA PHE A 376 17.75 1.48 -10.48
C PHE A 376 18.84 2.30 -11.15
#